data_AF-A0A1W0X529-F1
#
_entry.id   AF-A0A1W0X529-F1
#
_cell.length_a   1.000
_cell.length_b   1.000
_cell.length_c   1.000
_cell.angle_alpha   90.00
_cell.angle_beta   90.00
_cell.angle_gamma   90.00
#
_symmetry.space_group_name_H-M   'P 1'
#
loop_
_entity.id
_entity.type
_entity.pdbx_description
1 polymer ?
#
loop_
_entity_poly.entity_id
_entity_poly.type
_entity_poly.pdbx_seq_one_letter_code
_entity_poly.pdbx_strand_id
1 'polypeptide(L)'
;MEQSARLWNLTPYELSRAPHPIPLDDGRVVHTTGRLLESELQCNICLDILRNTRTTKECLHRFCFECIQKALEQSSRSEDRKCPVCRAKLVSMRALRADPLFDQIISAIFPNVHSLEDAGSVSDLADTIGSGSGGATGSRAESLHRPGPIRSLSHGHSTEPQLNLEIYPYTEKVQHCAYLLKNWSPRRRLVKVSSAAAASHVCKYILSRMIVENQSASIVNDTVLDVSGMELYIRPKKEEYHLLPNLRLSLKEIHSRHWNIARPMQIYFAFKPNFKLDLDAASSIA
;
A
#
# COMPACT_ATOMS: atom_id res chain seq x y z
N MET A 1 30.03 25.49 -13.02
CA MET A 1 28.87 26.08 -13.72
C MET A 1 28.45 25.25 -14.94
N GLU A 2 29.38 24.82 -15.79
CA GLU A 2 29.12 24.17 -17.08
C GLU A 2 28.16 22.95 -17.10
N GLN A 3 28.12 22.15 -16.03
CA GLN A 3 27.21 20.99 -15.93
C GLN A 3 25.72 21.37 -15.97
N SER A 4 25.35 22.57 -15.48
CA SER A 4 23.94 23.03 -15.49
C SER A 4 23.43 23.31 -16.91
N ALA A 5 24.29 23.85 -17.78
CA ALA A 5 23.94 24.13 -19.18
C ALA A 5 23.58 22.85 -19.96
N ARG A 6 24.21 21.72 -19.63
CA ARG A 6 23.92 20.43 -20.30
C ARG A 6 22.55 19.85 -19.96
N LEU A 7 21.93 20.25 -18.84
CA LEU A 7 20.61 19.73 -18.42
C LEU A 7 19.47 20.20 -19.33
N TRP A 8 19.64 21.33 -20.01
CA TRP A 8 18.64 21.97 -20.87
C TRP A 8 19.00 21.90 -22.37
N ASN A 9 20.09 21.22 -22.72
CA ASN A 9 20.48 20.99 -24.10
C ASN A 9 19.63 19.86 -24.69
N LEU A 10 18.72 20.21 -25.60
CA LEU A 10 17.87 19.24 -26.30
C LEU A 10 18.71 18.21 -27.05
N THR A 11 18.38 16.93 -26.89
CA THR A 11 18.95 15.84 -27.69
C THR A 11 18.49 15.93 -29.15
N PRO A 12 19.19 15.27 -30.10
CA PRO A 12 18.74 15.20 -31.49
C PRO A 12 17.32 14.65 -31.67
N TYR A 13 16.87 13.77 -30.76
CA TYR A 13 15.49 13.29 -30.71
C TYR A 13 14.50 14.37 -30.26
N GLU A 14 14.83 15.14 -29.21
CA GLU A 14 13.95 16.21 -28.72
C GLU A 14 13.85 17.39 -29.68
N LEU A 15 14.86 17.61 -30.53
CA LEU A 15 14.82 18.55 -31.64
C LEU A 15 13.91 18.11 -32.80
N SER A 16 13.58 16.81 -32.92
CA SER A 16 12.83 16.24 -34.04
C SER A 16 11.51 15.56 -33.67
N ARG A 17 11.20 15.39 -32.38
CA ARG A 17 9.97 14.71 -31.92
C ARG A 17 8.72 15.54 -32.25
N ALA A 18 7.71 14.87 -32.79
CA ALA A 18 6.37 15.43 -32.90
C ALA A 18 5.71 15.54 -31.50
N PRO A 19 4.71 16.43 -31.32
CA PRO A 19 3.81 16.37 -30.17
C PRO A 19 3.13 15.00 -30.08
N HIS A 20 2.94 14.47 -28.87
CA HIS A 20 2.14 13.26 -28.71
C HIS A 20 0.67 13.59 -28.97
N PRO A 21 -0.03 12.85 -29.85
CA PRO A 21 -1.47 13.05 -30.05
C PRO A 21 -2.20 12.67 -28.76
N ILE A 22 -2.97 13.63 -28.22
CA ILE A 22 -3.88 13.36 -27.12
C ILE A 22 -5.07 12.59 -27.70
N PRO A 23 -5.40 11.38 -27.22
CA PRO A 23 -6.62 10.69 -27.62
C PRO A 23 -7.82 11.48 -27.09
N LEU A 24 -8.62 12.01 -28.01
CA LEU A 24 -9.87 12.70 -27.68
C LEU A 24 -11.03 11.76 -27.98
N ASP A 25 -11.74 11.39 -26.91
CA ASP A 25 -13.03 10.69 -26.95
C ASP A 25 -13.05 9.33 -27.69
N ASP A 26 -11.93 8.61 -27.70
CA ASP A 26 -11.79 7.29 -28.36
C ASP A 26 -12.23 6.10 -27.49
N GLY A 27 -13.01 6.36 -26.44
CA GLY A 27 -13.59 5.35 -25.54
C GLY A 27 -12.60 4.58 -24.67
N ARG A 28 -11.31 4.94 -24.67
CA ARG A 28 -10.28 4.21 -23.90
C ARG A 28 -10.37 4.48 -22.40
N VAL A 29 -10.78 3.46 -21.65
CA VAL A 29 -10.72 3.45 -20.18
C VAL A 29 -9.28 3.18 -19.70
N VAL A 30 -8.79 4.02 -18.80
CA VAL A 30 -7.47 3.83 -18.16
C VAL A 30 -7.66 3.15 -16.81
N HIS A 31 -7.44 1.82 -16.77
CA HIS A 31 -7.53 1.05 -15.53
C HIS A 31 -6.30 1.30 -14.65
N THR A 32 -6.45 2.10 -13.59
CA THR A 32 -5.45 2.30 -12.54
C THR A 32 -6.00 1.79 -11.21
N THR A 33 -5.12 1.31 -10.34
CA THR A 33 -5.43 1.03 -8.94
C THR A 33 -4.86 2.15 -8.09
N GLY A 34 -5.49 2.50 -6.94
CA GLY A 34 -4.96 3.53 -6.05
C GLY A 34 -3.48 3.30 -5.69
N ARG A 35 -3.12 2.04 -5.44
CA ARG A 35 -1.77 1.55 -5.12
C ARG A 35 -0.71 1.77 -6.20
N LEU A 36 -1.09 2.11 -7.43
CA LEU A 36 -0.16 2.48 -8.50
C LEU A 36 0.13 3.99 -8.56
N LEU A 37 -0.61 4.80 -7.80
CA LEU A 37 -0.51 6.27 -7.77
C LEU A 37 -0.42 6.86 -6.35
N GLU A 38 -0.53 6.02 -5.32
CA GLU A 38 -0.40 6.38 -3.90
C GLU A 38 0.88 7.19 -3.66
N SER A 39 2.06 6.71 -4.07
CA SER A 39 3.35 7.40 -3.88
C SER A 39 3.44 8.78 -4.54
N GLU A 40 2.72 8.97 -5.65
CA GLU A 40 2.75 10.16 -6.50
C GLU A 40 1.74 11.23 -6.05
N LEU A 41 0.63 10.80 -5.44
CA LEU A 41 -0.51 11.64 -5.04
C LEU A 41 -0.64 11.83 -3.52
N GLN A 42 0.18 11.13 -2.71
CA GLN A 42 0.20 11.22 -1.24
C GLN A 42 1.09 12.36 -0.72
N CYS A 43 0.61 13.02 0.34
CA CYS A 43 1.38 14.01 1.06
C CYS A 43 2.40 13.37 2.00
N ASN A 44 3.68 13.65 1.77
CA ASN A 44 4.83 13.17 2.57
C ASN A 44 4.93 13.81 3.98
N ILE A 45 3.80 14.21 4.58
CA ILE A 45 3.69 14.74 5.96
C ILE A 45 2.53 14.06 6.70
N CYS A 46 1.32 14.04 6.14
CA CYS A 46 0.15 13.38 6.76
C CYS A 46 -0.10 11.95 6.25
N LEU A 47 0.57 11.53 5.17
CA LEU A 47 0.39 10.22 4.52
C LEU A 47 -1.04 9.98 3.98
N ASP A 48 -1.82 11.06 3.80
CA ASP A 48 -3.12 11.11 3.12
C ASP A 48 -2.94 11.63 1.68
N ILE A 49 -4.00 11.59 0.86
CA ILE A 49 -4.00 12.18 -0.49
C ILE A 49 -3.78 13.71 -0.38
N LEU A 50 -3.06 14.28 -1.35
CA LEU A 50 -2.78 15.72 -1.40
C LEU A 50 -4.07 16.56 -1.49
N ARG A 51 -4.24 17.54 -0.59
CA ARG A 51 -5.38 18.46 -0.54
C ARG A 51 -4.90 19.93 -0.53
N ASN A 52 -5.46 20.76 -1.43
CA ASN A 52 -5.02 22.13 -1.70
C ASN A 52 -3.51 22.24 -1.93
N THR A 53 -3.04 21.51 -2.94
CA THR A 53 -1.63 21.17 -3.16
C THR A 53 -0.73 22.40 -3.20
N ARG A 54 0.36 22.34 -2.43
CA ARG A 54 1.44 23.33 -2.42
C ARG A 54 2.74 22.71 -2.91
N THR A 55 3.30 23.30 -3.95
CA THR A 55 4.51 22.82 -4.63
C THR A 55 5.68 23.76 -4.32
N THR A 56 6.80 23.21 -3.88
CA THR A 56 8.02 24.00 -3.56
C THR A 56 8.73 24.48 -4.82
N LYS A 57 9.16 25.75 -4.86
CA LYS A 57 9.75 26.35 -6.07
C LYS A 57 11.09 25.73 -6.48
N GLU A 58 11.95 25.47 -5.48
CA GLU A 58 13.34 25.04 -5.72
C GLU A 58 13.49 23.53 -5.99
N CYS A 59 12.47 22.72 -5.68
CA CYS A 59 12.59 21.26 -5.72
C CYS A 59 11.29 20.51 -6.04
N LEU A 60 10.21 21.21 -6.39
CA LEU A 60 8.94 20.66 -6.91
C LEU A 60 8.25 19.58 -6.06
N HIS A 61 8.59 19.48 -4.77
CA HIS A 61 7.93 18.56 -3.84
C HIS A 61 6.55 19.11 -3.43
N ARG A 62 5.58 18.21 -3.31
CA ARG A 62 4.16 18.52 -3.09
C ARG A 62 3.71 18.16 -1.68
N PHE A 63 2.89 19.03 -1.09
CA PHE A 63 2.34 18.88 0.25
C PHE A 63 0.93 19.46 0.33
N CYS A 64 0.09 18.96 1.24
CA CYS A 64 -1.17 19.64 1.58
C CYS A 64 -0.87 21.01 2.19
N PHE A 65 -1.72 22.00 1.93
CA PHE A 65 -1.54 23.38 2.41
C PHE A 65 -1.29 23.45 3.92
N GLU A 66 -2.18 22.85 4.72
CA GLU A 66 -2.04 22.85 6.18
C GLU A 66 -0.79 22.13 6.67
N CYS A 67 -0.43 21.01 6.04
CA CYS A 67 0.68 20.17 6.49
C CYS A 67 2.02 20.91 6.37
N ILE A 68 2.27 21.57 5.23
CA ILE A 68 3.50 22.34 5.04
C ILE A 68 3.48 23.68 5.79
N GLN A 69 2.30 24.28 5.99
CA GLN A 69 2.16 25.46 6.85
C GLN A 69 2.54 25.10 8.30
N LYS A 70 1.90 24.08 8.89
CA LYS A 70 2.17 23.62 10.27
C LYS A 70 3.65 23.22 10.45
N ALA A 71 4.26 22.55 9.47
CA ALA A 71 5.69 22.21 9.51
C ALA A 71 6.61 23.45 9.49
N LEU A 72 6.26 24.52 8.77
CA LEU A 72 7.02 25.77 8.77
C LEU A 72 6.75 26.64 10.01
N GLU A 73 5.57 26.55 10.62
CA GLU A 73 5.22 27.23 11.88
C GLU A 73 5.90 26.58 13.09
N GLN A 74 6.01 25.25 13.13
CA GLN A 74 6.72 24.50 14.18
C GLN A 74 8.24 24.77 14.21
N SER A 75 8.81 25.30 13.13
CA SER A 75 10.23 25.67 13.08
C SER A 75 10.49 27.01 13.79
N SER A 76 11.21 26.95 14.91
CA SER A 76 11.50 28.11 15.76
C SER A 76 12.50 29.11 15.17
N ARG A 77 13.24 28.73 14.11
CA ARG A 77 14.22 29.56 13.42
C ARG A 77 14.05 29.49 11.90
N SER A 78 14.37 30.58 11.21
CA SER A 78 14.22 30.69 9.74
C SER A 78 15.21 29.79 8.99
N GLU A 79 16.32 29.50 9.64
CA GLU A 79 17.47 28.71 9.19
C GLU A 79 17.15 27.22 9.17
N ASP A 80 16.18 26.79 9.99
CA ASP A 80 15.75 25.39 10.11
C ASP A 80 14.59 25.01 9.20
N ARG A 81 13.97 26.00 8.53
CA ARG A 81 12.92 25.78 7.53
C ARG A 81 13.47 25.09 6.29
N LYS A 82 13.18 23.80 6.17
CA LYS A 82 13.72 22.88 5.17
C LYS A 82 12.59 22.01 4.62
N CYS A 83 12.68 21.63 3.35
CA CYS A 83 11.73 20.73 2.70
C CYS A 83 11.73 19.36 3.41
N PRO A 84 10.57 18.83 3.86
CA PRO A 84 10.52 17.54 4.56
C PRO A 84 11.16 16.38 3.80
N VAL A 85 11.07 16.37 2.46
CA VAL A 85 11.63 15.30 1.62
C VAL A 85 13.13 15.50 1.36
N CYS A 86 13.51 16.57 0.65
CA CYS A 86 14.89 16.77 0.18
C CYS A 86 15.75 17.75 1.01
N ARG A 87 15.21 18.31 2.09
CA ARG A 87 15.88 19.26 3.01
C ARG A 87 16.35 20.60 2.40
N ALA A 88 15.98 20.92 1.16
CA ALA A 88 16.21 22.24 0.55
C ALA A 88 15.56 23.38 1.36
N LYS A 89 16.17 24.58 1.41
CA LYS A 89 15.73 25.69 2.29
C LYS A 89 14.37 26.28 1.87
N LEU A 90 13.45 26.44 2.82
CA LEU A 90 12.07 26.95 2.62
C LEU A 90 11.75 28.14 3.54
N VAL A 91 12.45 29.27 3.36
CA VAL A 91 12.44 30.46 4.26
C VAL A 91 11.04 30.86 4.80
N SER A 92 10.00 30.76 3.97
CA SER A 92 8.59 30.98 4.34
C SER A 92 7.65 30.36 3.31
N MET A 93 6.33 30.47 3.51
CA MET A 93 5.30 30.11 2.53
C MET A 93 5.50 30.76 1.15
N ARG A 94 6.24 31.88 1.05
CA ARG A 94 6.61 32.50 -0.24
C ARG A 94 7.51 31.62 -1.11
N ALA A 95 8.15 30.57 -0.56
CA ALA A 95 8.93 29.57 -1.28
C ALA A 95 8.08 28.50 -1.98
N LEU A 96 6.75 28.54 -1.83
CA LEU A 96 5.80 27.62 -2.46
C LEU A 96 4.89 28.34 -3.47
N ARG A 97 4.17 27.56 -4.27
CA ARG A 97 3.01 27.99 -5.08
C ARG A 97 1.80 27.12 -4.75
N ALA A 98 0.59 27.59 -5.08
CA ALA A 98 -0.55 26.70 -5.26
C ALA A 98 -0.35 25.85 -6.53
N ASP A 99 -0.88 24.64 -6.55
CA ASP A 99 -0.85 23.74 -7.71
C ASP A 99 -2.27 23.22 -8.03
N PRO A 100 -3.23 24.11 -8.39
CA PRO A 100 -4.63 23.75 -8.58
C PRO A 100 -4.86 22.85 -9.80
N LEU A 101 -3.90 22.77 -10.73
CA LEU A 101 -3.90 21.79 -11.81
C LEU A 101 -3.63 20.38 -11.27
N PHE A 102 -2.76 20.25 -10.26
CA PHE A 102 -2.54 18.96 -9.59
C PHE A 102 -3.74 18.56 -8.72
N ASP A 103 -4.40 19.52 -8.06
CA ASP A 103 -5.68 19.28 -7.36
C ASP A 103 -6.78 18.80 -8.36
N GLN A 104 -6.83 19.33 -9.59
CA GLN A 104 -7.73 18.83 -10.65
C GLN A 104 -7.39 17.42 -11.12
N ILE A 105 -6.10 17.08 -11.26
CA ILE A 105 -5.65 15.73 -11.61
C ILE A 105 -6.07 14.72 -10.51
N ILE A 106 -5.89 15.08 -9.24
CA ILE A 106 -6.36 14.27 -8.10
C ILE A 106 -7.87 14.10 -8.13
N SER A 107 -8.63 15.18 -8.38
CA SER A 107 -10.09 15.15 -8.47
C SER A 107 -10.60 14.29 -9.63
N ALA A 108 -9.90 14.26 -10.77
CA ALA A 108 -10.25 13.43 -11.92
C ALA A 108 -9.94 11.93 -11.70
N ILE A 109 -8.92 11.60 -10.91
CA ILE A 109 -8.54 10.21 -10.57
C ILE A 109 -9.37 9.68 -9.40
N PHE A 110 -9.68 10.53 -8.42
CA PHE A 110 -10.40 10.20 -7.19
C PHE A 110 -11.54 11.22 -6.93
N PRO A 111 -12.70 11.10 -7.62
CA PRO A 111 -13.79 12.08 -7.52
C PRO A 111 -14.43 12.20 -6.13
N ASN A 112 -14.24 11.22 -5.24
CA ASN A 112 -14.93 11.11 -3.94
C ASN A 112 -14.10 11.49 -2.71
N VAL A 113 -12.87 12.05 -2.86
CA VAL A 113 -11.95 12.34 -1.73
C VAL A 113 -12.53 13.32 -0.70
N HIS A 114 -13.43 14.21 -1.11
CA HIS A 114 -14.08 15.18 -0.23
C HIS A 114 -15.28 14.63 0.55
N SER A 115 -15.72 13.40 0.29
CA SER A 115 -17.00 12.86 0.81
C SER A 115 -16.88 12.11 2.15
N LEU A 116 -15.69 12.09 2.77
CA LEU A 116 -15.35 11.16 3.86
C LEU A 116 -14.70 11.83 5.08
N GLU A 117 -14.91 13.12 5.29
CA GLU A 117 -14.24 13.85 6.39
C GLU A 117 -14.74 13.45 7.80
N ASP A 118 -15.82 12.64 7.88
CA ASP A 118 -16.30 11.97 9.10
C ASP A 118 -15.71 10.55 9.32
N ALA A 119 -14.94 10.00 8.37
CA ALA A 119 -14.34 8.65 8.46
C ALA A 119 -12.80 8.75 8.49
N GLY A 120 -12.19 8.29 9.58
CA GLY A 120 -10.74 8.46 9.81
C GLY A 120 -9.85 7.66 8.86
N SER A 121 -8.89 8.35 8.25
CA SER A 121 -7.81 7.85 7.36
C SER A 121 -8.25 7.15 6.06
N VAL A 122 -7.76 7.64 4.91
CA VAL A 122 -8.08 7.12 3.56
C VAL A 122 -7.41 5.80 3.19
N SER A 123 -6.98 4.98 4.16
CA SER A 123 -6.31 3.68 3.93
C SER A 123 -7.20 2.64 3.24
N ASP A 124 -8.52 2.81 3.33
CA ASP A 124 -9.50 1.77 3.02
C ASP A 124 -10.43 2.11 1.84
N LEU A 125 -10.19 3.22 1.11
CA LEU A 125 -11.05 3.64 -0.01
C LEU A 125 -10.43 3.36 -1.40
N ALA A 126 -10.43 2.09 -1.79
CA ALA A 126 -10.26 1.70 -3.20
C ALA A 126 -11.60 1.41 -3.91
N ASP A 127 -12.66 1.08 -3.15
CA ASP A 127 -13.83 0.35 -3.66
C ASP A 127 -15.11 1.22 -3.69
N THR A 128 -15.10 2.42 -4.29
CA THR A 128 -16.33 3.22 -4.48
C THR A 128 -16.32 4.14 -5.73
N ILE A 129 -16.51 3.54 -6.91
CA ILE A 129 -17.14 4.21 -8.07
C ILE A 129 -18.20 3.25 -8.65
N GLY A 130 -19.40 3.27 -8.08
CA GLY A 130 -20.55 2.44 -8.47
C GLY A 130 -21.86 3.19 -8.24
N SER A 131 -22.56 3.50 -9.32
CA SER A 131 -23.69 4.45 -9.41
C SER A 131 -24.88 4.23 -8.46
N GLY A 132 -25.51 5.35 -8.03
CA GLY A 132 -26.96 5.50 -8.19
C GLY A 132 -27.89 5.46 -6.95
N SER A 133 -28.12 6.65 -6.37
CA SER A 133 -29.44 7.16 -5.90
C SER A 133 -30.53 6.21 -5.34
N GLY A 134 -30.96 6.42 -4.09
CA GLY A 134 -32.31 6.01 -3.65
C GLY A 134 -32.66 6.18 -2.16
N GLY A 135 -33.80 6.83 -1.88
CA GLY A 135 -34.58 6.63 -0.65
C GLY A 135 -34.18 7.45 0.60
N ALA A 136 -35.17 7.71 1.47
CA ALA A 136 -35.02 8.40 2.76
C ALA A 136 -35.89 7.73 3.85
N THR A 137 -35.84 8.26 5.07
CA THR A 137 -36.46 7.77 6.34
C THR A 137 -35.70 6.62 7.04
N GLY A 138 -35.60 6.56 8.37
CA GLY A 138 -35.89 7.60 9.37
C GLY A 138 -35.90 7.12 10.84
N SER A 139 -35.52 8.03 11.76
CA SER A 139 -35.67 7.96 13.25
C SER A 139 -34.67 7.16 14.11
N ARG A 140 -34.08 7.89 15.08
CA ARG A 140 -33.90 7.61 16.53
C ARG A 140 -33.77 6.14 17.01
N ALA A 141 -32.85 5.76 17.91
CA ALA A 141 -31.75 6.45 18.63
C ALA A 141 -30.89 5.34 19.37
N GLU A 142 -30.06 5.51 20.42
CA GLU A 142 -29.71 6.63 21.33
C GLU A 142 -28.42 6.35 22.15
N SER A 143 -27.96 7.36 22.90
CA SER A 143 -27.21 7.30 24.18
C SER A 143 -25.75 6.79 24.28
N LEU A 144 -24.90 7.74 24.73
CA LEU A 144 -23.76 7.59 25.68
C LEU A 144 -22.47 6.88 25.23
N HIS A 145 -21.42 7.67 24.99
CA HIS A 145 -20.26 7.74 25.91
C HIS A 145 -19.59 9.14 25.83
N ARG A 146 -19.01 9.61 26.94
CA ARG A 146 -18.31 10.91 27.03
C ARG A 146 -16.81 10.74 26.71
N PRO A 147 -16.20 11.53 25.82
CA PRO A 147 -14.75 11.53 25.66
C PRO A 147 -14.06 12.10 26.90
N GLY A 148 -13.09 11.37 27.44
CA GLY A 148 -12.21 11.83 28.51
C GLY A 148 -11.16 12.84 28.00
N PRO A 149 -10.38 13.47 28.90
CA PRO A 149 -9.36 14.44 28.51
C PRO A 149 -8.27 13.78 27.65
N ILE A 150 -7.86 14.48 26.59
CA ILE A 150 -6.86 14.03 25.62
C ILE A 150 -5.54 13.75 26.35
N ARG A 151 -5.13 12.49 26.44
CA ARG A 151 -3.77 12.14 26.85
C ARG A 151 -2.83 12.46 25.69
N SER A 152 -1.79 13.24 25.96
CA SER A 152 -0.78 13.65 24.99
C SER A 152 0.00 12.43 24.48
N LEU A 153 -0.41 11.90 23.32
CA LEU A 153 0.33 10.85 22.62
C LEU A 153 1.55 11.45 21.91
N SER A 154 2.65 11.54 22.65
CA SER A 154 3.99 11.68 22.10
C SER A 154 4.22 10.58 21.05
N HIS A 155 4.30 10.98 19.78
CA HIS A 155 4.63 10.09 18.67
C HIS A 155 6.13 9.75 18.70
N GLY A 156 6.53 8.97 19.70
CA GLY A 156 7.77 8.22 19.67
C GLY A 156 7.70 7.25 18.50
N HIS A 157 8.67 7.33 17.60
CA HIS A 157 8.67 6.60 16.33
C HIS A 157 9.05 5.12 16.56
N SER A 158 8.18 4.39 17.26
CA SER A 158 8.26 2.94 17.46
C SER A 158 8.12 2.22 16.12
N THR A 159 9.25 2.02 15.46
CA THR A 159 9.35 1.15 14.29
C THR A 159 8.93 -0.26 14.72
N GLU A 160 7.78 -0.73 14.23
CA GLU A 160 7.34 -2.09 14.55
C GLU A 160 8.45 -3.09 14.18
N PRO A 161 8.79 -4.04 15.06
CA PRO A 161 9.82 -5.03 14.75
C PRO A 161 9.38 -5.86 13.54
N GLN A 162 10.16 -5.80 12.46
CA GLN A 162 9.89 -6.51 11.21
C GLN A 162 10.68 -7.83 11.14
N LEU A 163 10.09 -8.85 10.53
CA LEU A 163 10.71 -10.15 10.25
C LEU A 163 10.91 -10.34 8.75
N ASN A 164 11.97 -11.07 8.40
CA ASN A 164 12.23 -11.57 7.06
C ASN A 164 11.80 -13.04 6.98
N LEU A 165 11.03 -13.40 5.97
CA LEU A 165 10.53 -14.74 5.70
C LEU A 165 11.08 -15.27 4.37
N GLU A 166 11.31 -16.57 4.29
CA GLU A 166 11.49 -17.29 3.03
C GLU A 166 10.29 -18.24 2.85
N ILE A 167 9.52 -18.05 1.78
CA ILE A 167 8.30 -18.82 1.52
C ILE A 167 8.52 -19.81 0.37
N TYR A 168 8.19 -21.08 0.63
CA TYR A 168 8.39 -22.22 -0.25
C TYR A 168 7.09 -23.04 -0.42
N PRO A 169 6.80 -23.62 -1.59
CA PRO A 169 5.80 -24.68 -1.70
C PRO A 169 6.30 -25.97 -1.04
N TYR A 170 5.45 -26.68 -0.30
CA TYR A 170 5.77 -28.00 0.22
C TYR A 170 5.56 -29.05 -0.87
N THR A 171 6.59 -29.29 -1.69
CA THR A 171 6.54 -30.11 -2.92
C THR A 171 5.92 -31.49 -2.75
N GLU A 172 6.13 -32.15 -1.60
CA GLU A 172 5.55 -33.46 -1.30
C GLU A 172 4.02 -33.42 -1.09
N LYS A 173 3.49 -32.32 -0.53
CA LYS A 173 2.06 -32.18 -0.16
C LYS A 173 1.22 -31.31 -1.12
N VAL A 174 1.84 -30.44 -1.94
CA VAL A 174 1.09 -29.53 -2.85
C VAL A 174 0.60 -30.23 -4.14
N GLN A 175 0.74 -31.55 -4.26
CA GLN A 175 0.41 -32.31 -5.48
C GLN A 175 -0.99 -32.02 -6.05
N HIS A 176 -2.01 -31.86 -5.20
CA HIS A 176 -3.39 -31.57 -5.62
C HIS A 176 -3.58 -30.19 -6.28
N CYS A 177 -2.75 -29.20 -5.91
CA CYS A 177 -2.85 -27.82 -6.40
C CYS A 177 -1.64 -27.41 -7.27
N ALA A 178 -0.89 -28.38 -7.80
CA ALA A 178 0.32 -28.15 -8.57
C ALA A 178 0.12 -27.24 -9.80
N TYR A 179 -1.10 -27.20 -10.36
CA TYR A 179 -1.46 -26.31 -11.47
C TYR A 179 -1.30 -24.82 -11.11
N LEU A 180 -1.61 -24.43 -9.87
CA LEU A 180 -1.45 -23.05 -9.38
C LEU A 180 0.02 -22.65 -9.17
N LEU A 181 0.93 -23.62 -9.02
CA LEU A 181 2.36 -23.38 -8.89
C LEU A 181 3.07 -23.16 -10.23
N LYS A 182 2.39 -23.33 -11.37
CA LYS A 182 2.99 -23.22 -12.72
C LYS A 182 3.76 -21.91 -12.92
N ASN A 183 3.22 -20.80 -12.42
CA ASN A 183 3.84 -19.47 -12.50
C ASN A 183 4.60 -19.07 -11.21
N TRP A 184 4.50 -19.86 -10.13
CA TRP A 184 5.21 -19.61 -8.87
C TRP A 184 6.70 -19.97 -9.03
N SER A 185 7.54 -18.96 -9.20
CA SER A 185 8.98 -19.12 -9.47
C SER A 185 9.66 -20.13 -8.53
N PRO A 186 10.34 -21.17 -9.04
CA PRO A 186 10.62 -22.43 -8.32
C PRO A 186 11.77 -22.35 -7.31
N ARG A 187 12.08 -21.16 -6.75
CA ARG A 187 13.33 -20.92 -5.99
C ARG A 187 13.16 -20.30 -4.60
N ARG A 188 11.93 -19.94 -4.18
CA ARG A 188 11.49 -19.22 -2.96
C ARG A 188 11.02 -17.78 -3.22
N ARG A 189 10.13 -17.26 -2.36
CA ARG A 189 9.89 -15.82 -2.21
C ARG A 189 10.57 -15.31 -0.94
N LEU A 190 11.09 -14.09 -1.00
CA LEU A 190 11.56 -13.33 0.15
C LEU A 190 10.49 -12.31 0.51
N VAL A 191 10.04 -12.29 1.77
CA VAL A 191 8.98 -11.37 2.24
C VAL A 191 9.44 -10.68 3.51
N LYS A 192 9.23 -9.36 3.61
CA LYS A 192 9.43 -8.58 4.83
C LYS A 192 8.07 -8.15 5.36
N VAL A 193 7.83 -8.35 6.65
CA VAL A 193 6.50 -8.19 7.26
C VAL A 193 6.63 -7.76 8.73
N SER A 194 5.61 -7.08 9.28
CA SER A 194 5.58 -6.82 10.74
C SER A 194 5.51 -8.12 11.53
N SER A 195 6.25 -8.21 12.63
CA SER A 195 6.20 -9.37 13.54
C SER A 195 4.86 -9.47 14.28
N ALA A 196 4.05 -8.40 14.32
CA ALA A 196 2.70 -8.41 14.86
C ALA A 196 1.68 -9.12 13.94
N ALA A 197 1.98 -9.30 12.65
CA ALA A 197 1.08 -9.99 11.73
C ALA A 197 0.89 -11.46 12.12
N ALA A 198 -0.32 -11.98 11.93
CA ALA A 198 -0.66 -13.38 12.16
C ALA A 198 -0.22 -14.28 10.99
N ALA A 199 -0.04 -15.58 11.23
CA ALA A 199 0.23 -16.56 10.18
C ALA A 199 -0.87 -16.61 9.09
N SER A 200 -2.12 -16.30 9.43
CA SER A 200 -3.22 -16.15 8.47
C SER A 200 -2.93 -15.09 7.41
N HIS A 201 -2.23 -13.99 7.74
CA HIS A 201 -1.83 -12.97 6.78
C HIS A 201 -0.76 -13.48 5.80
N VAL A 202 0.03 -14.50 6.19
CA VAL A 202 0.97 -15.18 5.29
C VAL A 202 0.23 -16.12 4.33
N CYS A 203 -0.77 -16.88 4.81
CA CYS A 203 -1.67 -17.66 3.94
C CYS A 203 -2.34 -16.76 2.89
N LYS A 204 -2.93 -15.65 3.35
CA LYS A 204 -3.55 -14.62 2.51
C LYS A 204 -2.62 -14.09 1.43
N TYR A 205 -1.43 -13.61 1.82
CA TYR A 205 -0.38 -13.17 0.88
C TYR A 205 -0.05 -14.24 -0.18
N ILE A 206 0.06 -15.51 0.20
CA ILE A 206 0.34 -16.61 -0.73
C ILE A 206 -0.79 -16.75 -1.75
N LEU A 207 -2.05 -16.77 -1.31
CA LEU A 207 -3.22 -16.88 -2.20
C LEU A 207 -3.34 -15.66 -3.13
N SER A 208 -3.28 -14.43 -2.60
CA SER A 208 -3.32 -13.21 -3.42
C SER A 208 -2.23 -13.23 -4.48
N ARG A 209 -1.00 -13.64 -4.11
CA ARG A 209 0.12 -13.68 -5.05
C ARG A 209 -0.01 -14.78 -6.10
N MET A 210 -0.64 -15.90 -5.76
CA MET A 210 -0.94 -16.98 -6.73
C MET A 210 -2.03 -16.57 -7.72
N ILE A 211 -3.03 -15.81 -7.31
CA ILE A 211 -4.09 -15.29 -8.19
C ILE A 211 -3.51 -14.26 -9.18
N VAL A 212 -2.81 -13.24 -8.66
CA VAL A 212 -2.13 -12.20 -9.46
C VAL A 212 -1.23 -12.79 -10.55
N GLU A 213 -0.47 -13.84 -10.23
CA GLU A 213 0.48 -14.44 -11.18
C GLU A 213 -0.12 -15.45 -12.16
N ASN A 214 -1.31 -16.00 -11.92
CA ASN A 214 -1.93 -16.99 -12.83
C ASN A 214 -3.00 -16.37 -13.76
N GLN A 215 -3.72 -15.33 -13.32
CA GLN A 215 -4.75 -14.65 -14.14
C GLN A 215 -4.29 -13.31 -14.75
N SER A 216 -3.12 -12.78 -14.36
CA SER A 216 -2.72 -11.38 -14.61
C SER A 216 -3.59 -10.33 -13.89
N ALA A 217 -4.39 -10.73 -12.90
CA ALA A 217 -5.19 -9.83 -12.08
C ALA A 217 -4.28 -8.89 -11.25
N SER A 218 -4.65 -7.60 -11.16
CA SER A 218 -3.88 -6.58 -10.43
C SER A 218 -4.34 -6.40 -8.98
N ILE A 219 -5.57 -6.80 -8.67
CA ILE A 219 -6.22 -6.73 -7.34
C ILE A 219 -6.73 -8.12 -6.98
N VAL A 220 -6.74 -8.44 -5.69
CA VAL A 220 -7.40 -9.63 -5.11
C VAL A 220 -8.07 -9.22 -3.81
N ASN A 221 -9.36 -9.50 -3.64
CA ASN A 221 -10.07 -9.14 -2.42
C ASN A 221 -9.71 -10.11 -1.28
N ASP A 222 -8.89 -9.63 -0.34
CA ASP A 222 -8.40 -10.37 0.81
C ASP A 222 -9.50 -10.81 1.81
N THR A 223 -10.72 -10.25 1.72
CA THR A 223 -11.86 -10.71 2.54
C THR A 223 -12.50 -12.00 2.02
N VAL A 224 -12.32 -12.31 0.73
CA VAL A 224 -12.91 -13.48 0.03
C VAL A 224 -12.00 -14.71 0.10
N LEU A 225 -10.72 -14.53 0.44
CA LEU A 225 -9.71 -15.60 0.43
C LEU A 225 -9.88 -16.57 1.61
N ASP A 226 -10.50 -17.73 1.36
CA ASP A 226 -10.49 -18.83 2.33
C ASP A 226 -9.07 -19.36 2.56
N VAL A 227 -8.59 -19.21 3.80
CA VAL A 227 -7.33 -19.80 4.27
C VAL A 227 -7.55 -21.08 5.07
N SER A 228 -8.79 -21.54 5.26
CA SER A 228 -9.13 -22.73 6.05
C SER A 228 -8.60 -24.02 5.40
N GLY A 229 -8.53 -24.04 4.06
CA GLY A 229 -7.89 -25.11 3.29
C GLY A 229 -6.36 -25.08 3.25
N MET A 230 -5.70 -24.03 3.75
CA MET A 230 -4.24 -23.93 3.78
C MET A 230 -3.61 -24.55 5.03
N GLU A 231 -2.36 -24.98 4.89
CA GLU A 231 -1.50 -25.45 5.97
C GLU A 231 -0.12 -24.80 5.85
N LEU A 232 0.37 -24.18 6.93
CA LEU A 232 1.74 -23.66 7.00
C LEU A 232 2.62 -24.55 7.86
N TYR A 233 3.86 -24.74 7.42
CA TYR A 233 4.88 -25.57 8.05
C TYR A 233 6.15 -24.74 8.24
N ILE A 234 6.94 -25.07 9.27
CA ILE A 234 8.23 -24.44 9.56
C ILE A 234 9.33 -25.49 9.65
N ARG A 235 10.54 -25.16 9.17
CA ARG A 235 11.68 -26.10 9.07
C ARG A 235 12.94 -25.51 9.72
N PRO A 236 13.03 -25.47 11.07
CA PRO A 236 14.17 -24.86 11.78
C PRO A 236 15.46 -25.67 11.68
N LYS A 237 15.37 -26.96 11.35
CA LYS A 237 16.49 -27.89 11.11
C LYS A 237 16.23 -28.67 9.81
N LYS A 238 17.26 -29.30 9.24
CA LYS A 238 17.18 -29.91 7.91
C LYS A 238 16.11 -31.01 7.77
N GLU A 239 15.72 -31.71 8.83
CA GLU A 239 15.13 -33.06 8.69
C GLU A 239 13.66 -33.21 9.10
N GLU A 240 12.96 -32.16 9.54
CA GLU A 240 11.51 -32.28 9.80
C GLU A 240 10.70 -30.99 9.57
N TYR A 241 9.53 -31.13 8.93
CA TYR A 241 8.57 -30.05 8.66
C TYR A 241 7.48 -30.02 9.75
N HIS A 242 7.54 -29.00 10.61
CA HIS A 242 6.62 -28.85 11.74
C HIS A 242 5.38 -28.06 11.30
N LEU A 243 4.18 -28.64 11.38
CA LEU A 243 2.92 -27.94 11.10
C LEU A 243 2.69 -26.81 12.12
N LEU A 244 2.22 -25.65 11.67
CA LEU A 244 1.76 -24.55 12.51
C LEU A 244 0.25 -24.72 12.80
N PRO A 245 -0.17 -25.14 14.00
CA PRO A 245 -1.54 -25.60 14.26
C PRO A 245 -2.56 -24.47 14.40
N ASN A 246 -2.13 -23.23 14.58
CA ASN A 246 -3.01 -22.07 14.78
C ASN A 246 -2.51 -20.87 13.97
N LEU A 247 -3.20 -20.58 12.87
CA LEU A 247 -2.90 -19.45 11.99
C LEU A 247 -3.14 -18.07 12.64
N ARG A 248 -3.77 -17.99 13.82
CA ARG A 248 -3.96 -16.73 14.56
C ARG A 248 -2.74 -16.30 15.38
N LEU A 249 -1.73 -17.17 15.53
CA LEU A 249 -0.49 -16.82 16.23
C LEU A 249 0.29 -15.75 15.45
N SER A 250 0.88 -14.79 16.18
CA SER A 250 1.72 -13.76 15.56
C SER A 250 3.05 -14.34 15.07
N LEU A 251 3.62 -13.74 14.02
CA LEU A 251 4.94 -14.15 13.51
C LEU A 251 6.04 -13.96 14.56
N LYS A 252 5.89 -13.02 15.51
CA LYS A 252 6.73 -12.87 16.70
C LYS A 252 6.72 -14.12 17.58
N GLU A 253 5.54 -14.68 17.85
CA GLU A 253 5.40 -15.91 18.65
C GLU A 253 5.85 -17.15 17.89
N ILE A 254 5.57 -17.23 16.59
CA ILE A 254 6.03 -18.34 15.75
C ILE A 254 7.56 -18.33 15.68
N HIS A 255 8.17 -17.15 15.53
CA HIS A 255 9.62 -16.98 15.58
C HIS A 255 10.18 -17.42 16.93
N SER A 256 9.67 -16.91 18.05
CA SER A 256 10.22 -17.23 19.38
C SER A 256 10.02 -18.69 19.81
N ARG A 257 8.91 -19.32 19.43
CA ARG A 257 8.58 -20.72 19.82
C ARG A 257 9.16 -21.78 18.87
N HIS A 258 9.25 -21.50 17.57
CA HIS A 258 9.54 -22.52 16.54
C HIS A 258 10.70 -22.20 15.62
N TRP A 259 11.28 -20.99 15.66
CA TRP A 259 12.46 -20.62 14.87
C TRP A 259 13.68 -20.32 15.75
N ASN A 260 13.62 -19.22 16.51
CA ASN A 260 14.64 -18.68 17.41
C ASN A 260 16.07 -18.65 16.82
N ILE A 261 16.18 -18.46 15.49
CA ILE A 261 17.44 -18.38 14.75
C ILE A 261 17.56 -16.98 14.13
N ALA A 262 18.78 -16.42 14.16
CA ALA A 262 19.13 -15.15 13.51
C ALA A 262 19.29 -15.27 11.98
N ARG A 263 18.29 -15.85 11.31
CA ARG A 263 18.17 -16.01 9.85
C ARG A 263 16.71 -15.81 9.44
N PRO A 264 16.43 -15.48 8.16
CA PRO A 264 15.06 -15.42 7.64
C PRO A 264 14.26 -16.69 7.97
N MET A 265 13.02 -16.54 8.42
CA MET A 265 12.19 -17.66 8.89
C MET A 265 11.62 -18.44 7.71
N GLN A 266 11.96 -19.73 7.61
CA GLN A 266 11.57 -20.58 6.48
C GLN A 266 10.17 -21.17 6.68
N ILE A 267 9.21 -20.66 5.93
CA ILE A 267 7.82 -21.12 5.91
C ILE A 267 7.56 -21.92 4.63
N TYR A 268 6.94 -23.07 4.79
CA TYR A 268 6.48 -23.94 3.70
C TYR A 268 4.96 -23.99 3.72
N PHE A 269 4.30 -24.00 2.55
CA PHE A 269 2.84 -24.07 2.47
C PHE A 269 2.34 -25.32 1.73
N ALA A 270 1.22 -25.86 2.19
CA ALA A 270 0.46 -26.91 1.54
C ALA A 270 -1.05 -26.57 1.51
N PHE A 271 -1.80 -27.37 0.76
CA PHE A 271 -3.26 -27.28 0.66
C PHE A 271 -3.88 -28.62 1.01
N LYS A 272 -5.03 -28.60 1.69
CA LYS A 272 -5.80 -29.81 2.02
C LYS A 272 -6.43 -30.39 0.75
N PRO A 273 -6.66 -31.73 0.66
CA PRO A 273 -7.15 -32.37 -0.56
C PRO A 273 -8.49 -31.86 -1.10
N ASN A 274 -9.31 -31.22 -0.27
CA ASN A 274 -10.61 -30.66 -0.66
C ASN A 274 -10.55 -29.14 -0.96
N PHE A 275 -9.37 -28.51 -0.88
CA PHE A 275 -9.23 -27.08 -1.12
C PHE A 275 -9.29 -26.78 -2.61
N LYS A 276 -10.29 -25.98 -3.01
CA LYS A 276 -10.35 -25.36 -4.33
C LYS A 276 -10.10 -23.86 -4.14
N LEU A 277 -9.04 -23.35 -4.75
CA LEU A 277 -8.90 -21.92 -4.94
C LEU A 277 -9.78 -21.53 -6.13
N ASP A 278 -10.93 -20.91 -5.84
CA ASP A 278 -11.75 -20.27 -6.86
C ASP A 278 -11.02 -19.01 -7.34
N LEU A 279 -10.40 -19.13 -8.51
CA LEU A 279 -9.66 -18.04 -9.14
C LEU A 279 -10.62 -16.94 -9.63
N ASP A 280 -11.79 -17.33 -10.14
CA ASP A 280 -12.69 -16.42 -10.83
C ASP A 280 -13.55 -15.63 -9.83
N ALA A 281 -13.97 -16.25 -8.72
CA ALA A 281 -14.63 -15.55 -7.61
C ALA A 281 -13.68 -14.58 -6.87
N ALA A 282 -12.37 -14.82 -6.89
CA ALA A 282 -11.38 -13.94 -6.25
C ALA A 282 -10.89 -12.80 -7.17
N SER A 283 -11.12 -12.88 -8.49
CA SER A 283 -10.88 -11.82 -9.46
C SER A 283 -12.13 -11.00 -9.82
N SER A 284 -13.33 -11.50 -9.54
CA SER A 284 -14.60 -10.87 -9.96
C SER A 284 -15.11 -9.80 -8.98
N ILE A 285 -14.36 -8.71 -8.85
CA ILE A 285 -14.92 -7.39 -8.51
C ILE A 285 -14.38 -6.41 -9.55
N ALA A 286 -15.27 -5.89 -10.38
CA ALA A 286 -15.02 -5.02 -11.53
C ALA A 286 -15.96 -3.81 -11.48
#